data_AF-A0A6N8UVN8-F1
#
_entry.id   AF-A0A6N8UVN8-F1
#
_cell.length_a   1.000
_cell.length_b   1.000
_cell.length_c   1.000
_cell.angle_alpha   90.00
_cell.angle_beta   90.00
_cell.angle_gamma   90.00
#
_symmetry.space_group_name_H-M   'P 1'
#
loop_
_entity.id
_entity.type
_entity.pdbx_description
1 polymer ?
#
loop_
_entity_poly.entity_id
_entity_poly.type
_entity_poly.pdbx_seq_one_letter_code
_entity_poly.pdbx_strand_id
1 'polypeptide(L)'
;MTSAPAAARAQTRRGVTWFMSPLETTSCRRAGRALTSVRSLVAAVALAAVPATAESLVEHSNIVAGDVLDTAPAAFEIRFTQGVILDEASLQTDSGGILELTVPTPATTRLAFAIPLPELRDGDYVISWRITIP
;
A
#
# COMPACT_ATOMS: atom_id res chain seq x y z
N MET A 1 18.55 -45.96 -26.35
CA MET A 1 18.34 -46.12 -24.88
C MET A 1 18.33 -44.71 -24.31
N THR A 2 17.17 -44.08 -24.16
CA THR A 2 16.21 -44.25 -23.03
C THR A 2 16.77 -43.69 -21.73
N SER A 3 16.34 -42.49 -21.35
CA SER A 3 15.55 -42.24 -20.13
C SER A 3 15.49 -40.72 -19.83
N ALA A 4 14.26 -40.22 -19.67
CA ALA A 4 13.93 -38.95 -19.02
C ALA A 4 13.43 -39.25 -17.58
N PRO A 5 12.94 -38.26 -16.82
CA PRO A 5 13.65 -37.43 -15.83
C PRO A 5 13.30 -37.81 -14.37
N ALA A 6 14.09 -37.36 -13.39
CA ALA A 6 13.79 -37.52 -11.97
C ALA A 6 13.45 -36.18 -11.32
N ALA A 7 12.27 -36.15 -10.70
CA ALA A 7 11.56 -35.01 -10.18
C ALA A 7 12.25 -34.32 -9.00
N ALA A 8 12.17 -32.98 -9.02
CA ALA A 8 12.59 -32.09 -7.95
C ALA A 8 11.73 -32.31 -6.70
N ARG A 9 12.42 -32.54 -5.58
CA ARG A 9 11.83 -32.71 -4.25
C ARG A 9 11.25 -31.40 -3.72
N ALA A 10 10.16 -31.58 -2.98
CA ALA A 10 9.33 -30.59 -2.34
C ALA A 10 10.12 -29.62 -1.44
N GLN A 11 9.85 -28.33 -1.59
CA GLN A 11 10.23 -27.32 -0.62
C GLN A 11 8.97 -26.57 -0.18
N THR A 12 8.43 -27.01 0.94
CA THR A 12 7.36 -26.38 1.71
C THR A 12 7.82 -24.99 2.17
N ARG A 13 7.56 -23.95 1.36
CA ARG A 13 7.61 -22.56 1.81
C ARG A 13 6.35 -22.29 2.64
N ARG A 14 6.52 -22.20 3.96
CA ARG A 14 5.52 -21.62 4.86
C ARG A 14 5.40 -20.13 4.54
N GLY A 15 4.46 -19.79 3.67
CA GLY A 15 4.05 -18.41 3.42
C GLY A 15 3.07 -17.94 4.49
N VAL A 16 3.22 -16.69 4.91
CA VAL A 16 2.28 -15.98 5.77
C VAL A 16 1.00 -15.73 4.97
N THR A 17 -0.09 -16.39 5.36
CA THR A 17 -1.41 -16.18 4.76
C THR A 17 -2.06 -14.97 5.42
N TRP A 18 -2.10 -13.84 4.71
CA TRP A 18 -2.93 -12.70 5.09
C TRP A 18 -4.40 -13.07 4.84
N PHE A 19 -5.16 -13.34 5.90
CA PHE A 19 -6.62 -13.52 5.84
C PHE A 19 -7.28 -12.14 5.95
N MET A 20 -7.77 -11.60 4.84
CA MET A 20 -8.79 -10.54 4.88
C MET A 20 -10.16 -11.21 4.89
N SER A 21 -10.79 -11.28 6.05
CA SER A 21 -12.20 -11.65 6.16
C SER A 21 -13.04 -10.48 5.65
N PRO A 22 -13.76 -10.59 4.51
CA PRO A 22 -14.78 -9.60 4.21
C PRO A 22 -15.86 -9.71 5.29
N LEU A 23 -16.17 -8.59 5.92
CA LEU A 23 -17.27 -8.45 6.88
C LEU A 23 -18.53 -9.04 6.26
N GLU A 24 -19.00 -10.13 6.87
CA GLU A 24 -20.22 -10.84 6.52
C GLU A 24 -21.39 -9.86 6.52
N THR A 25 -21.84 -9.47 5.32
CA THR A 25 -23.02 -8.62 5.18
C THR A 25 -24.08 -9.35 4.38
N THR A 26 -25.11 -9.75 5.12
CA THR A 26 -26.48 -10.09 4.70
C THR A 26 -26.69 -11.28 3.77
N SER A 27 -27.11 -12.37 4.41
CA SER A 27 -27.87 -13.49 3.85
C SER A 27 -29.07 -12.99 3.02
N CYS A 28 -29.00 -13.10 1.70
CA CYS A 28 -30.19 -13.00 0.86
C CYS A 28 -30.88 -14.38 0.82
N ARG A 29 -32.07 -14.48 1.41
CA ARG A 29 -32.86 -15.71 1.48
C ARG A 29 -33.27 -16.20 0.08
N ARG A 30 -32.93 -17.47 -0.17
CA ARG A 30 -33.77 -18.57 -0.69
C ARG A 30 -34.75 -18.26 -1.85
N ALA A 31 -34.38 -18.69 -3.06
CA ALA A 31 -35.22 -19.38 -4.05
C ALA A 31 -34.24 -20.05 -5.03
N GLY A 32 -34.28 -21.31 -5.40
CA GLY A 32 -35.35 -22.28 -5.43
C GLY A 32 -35.26 -23.00 -6.78
N ARG A 33 -35.05 -24.32 -6.72
CA ARG A 33 -35.18 -25.34 -7.77
C ARG A 33 -33.98 -25.69 -8.66
N ALA A 34 -33.91 -27.01 -8.84
CA ALA A 34 -32.88 -27.83 -9.42
C ALA A 34 -32.99 -27.96 -10.94
N LEU A 35 -31.81 -28.19 -11.53
CA LEU A 35 -31.51 -29.09 -12.65
C LEU A 35 -32.46 -29.09 -13.86
N THR A 36 -31.97 -28.48 -14.94
CA THR A 36 -32.14 -29.07 -16.29
C THR A 36 -30.90 -28.80 -17.14
N SER A 37 -30.24 -29.87 -17.55
CA SER A 37 -29.06 -29.85 -18.41
C SER A 37 -29.42 -29.35 -19.81
N VAL A 38 -28.84 -28.22 -20.23
CA VAL A 38 -28.81 -27.78 -21.62
C VAL A 38 -27.36 -27.50 -21.99
N ARG A 39 -26.85 -28.26 -22.97
CA ARG A 39 -25.56 -28.03 -23.63
C ARG A 39 -25.57 -26.62 -24.23
N SER A 40 -24.87 -25.69 -23.60
CA SER A 40 -24.53 -24.41 -24.19
C SER A 40 -23.06 -24.15 -23.89
N LEU A 41 -22.23 -24.19 -24.94
CA LEU A 41 -20.85 -23.73 -24.89
C LEU A 41 -20.88 -22.19 -24.79
N VAL A 42 -21.25 -21.68 -23.62
CA VAL A 42 -21.12 -20.26 -23.31
C VAL A 42 -19.64 -20.03 -23.06
N ALA A 43 -18.96 -19.43 -24.02
CA ALA A 43 -17.61 -18.93 -23.85
C ALA A 43 -17.61 -18.01 -22.62
N ALA A 44 -17.00 -18.49 -21.53
CA ALA A 44 -16.78 -17.70 -20.33
C ALA A 44 -15.81 -16.58 -20.70
N VAL A 45 -16.35 -15.42 -21.09
CA VAL A 45 -15.61 -14.17 -21.09
C VAL A 45 -15.32 -13.88 -19.62
N ALA A 46 -14.17 -14.39 -19.16
CA ALA A 46 -13.61 -13.98 -17.89
C ALA A 46 -13.37 -12.47 -18.00
N LEU A 47 -14.27 -11.70 -17.40
CA LEU A 47 -14.02 -10.30 -17.09
C LEU A 47 -12.81 -10.29 -16.15
N ALA A 48 -11.62 -10.18 -16.74
CA ALA A 48 -10.41 -9.88 -16.00
C ALA A 48 -10.66 -8.50 -15.37
N ALA A 49 -10.97 -8.49 -14.08
CA ALA A 49 -10.95 -7.27 -13.30
C ALA A 49 -9.53 -6.72 -13.44
N VAL A 50 -9.38 -5.62 -14.18
CA VAL A 50 -8.11 -4.90 -14.29
C VAL A 50 -7.79 -4.46 -12.87
N PRO A 51 -6.68 -4.90 -12.27
CA PRO A 51 -6.30 -4.39 -10.97
C PRO A 51 -6.14 -2.89 -11.14
N ALA A 52 -6.88 -2.11 -10.35
CA ALA A 52 -6.57 -0.69 -10.20
C ALA A 52 -5.16 -0.63 -9.63
N THR A 53 -4.19 -0.34 -10.49
CA THR A 53 -2.83 -0.07 -10.07
C THR A 53 -2.93 1.16 -9.16
N ALA A 54 -2.65 0.97 -7.87
CA ALA A 54 -2.48 2.07 -6.94
C ALA A 54 -1.21 2.82 -7.36
N GLU A 55 -1.35 3.68 -8.37
CA GLU A 55 -0.27 4.53 -8.84
C GLU A 55 0.18 5.38 -7.65
N SER A 56 1.49 5.31 -7.34
CA SER A 56 2.06 6.14 -6.29
C SER A 56 1.92 7.60 -6.70
N LEU A 57 1.25 8.39 -5.87
CA LEU A 57 1.16 9.83 -6.06
C LEU A 57 2.47 10.54 -5.73
N VAL A 58 3.39 9.88 -5.03
CA VAL A 58 4.71 10.42 -4.72
C VAL A 58 5.60 10.32 -5.96
N GLU A 59 6.04 11.47 -6.46
CA GLU A 59 7.00 11.61 -7.56
C GLU A 59 8.44 11.49 -7.04
N HIS A 60 8.74 12.13 -5.91
CA HIS A 60 10.09 12.20 -5.35
C HIS A 60 10.06 12.49 -3.84
N SER A 61 11.04 11.97 -3.10
CA SER A 61 11.33 12.37 -1.72
C SER A 61 12.83 12.38 -1.45
N ASN A 62 13.28 13.21 -0.52
CA ASN A 62 14.69 13.27 -0.12
C ASN A 62 15.10 12.09 0.79
N ILE A 63 14.14 11.48 1.48
CA ILE A 63 14.33 10.26 2.28
C ILE A 63 13.49 9.16 1.65
N VAL A 64 14.09 8.00 1.40
CA VAL A 64 13.41 6.82 0.81
C VAL A 64 13.18 5.76 1.89
N ALA A 65 12.18 4.89 1.71
CA ALA A 65 11.95 3.80 2.64
C ALA A 65 13.18 2.87 2.73
N GLY A 66 13.66 2.64 3.96
CA GLY A 66 14.83 1.81 4.24
C GLY A 66 16.18 2.53 4.09
N ASP A 67 16.16 3.85 3.88
CA ASP A 67 17.38 4.65 3.79
C ASP A 67 18.06 4.77 5.16
N VAL A 68 19.40 4.69 5.17
CA VAL A 68 20.21 4.84 6.39
C VAL A 68 21.04 6.11 6.23
N LEU A 69 20.77 7.09 7.09
CA LEU A 69 21.35 8.43 6.98
C LEU A 69 22.37 8.64 8.10
N ASP A 70 23.58 9.10 7.74
CA ASP A 70 24.59 9.52 8.72
C ASP A 70 24.16 10.80 9.48
N THR A 71 23.31 11.62 8.86
CA THR A 71 22.78 12.85 9.44
C THR A 71 21.38 13.10 8.93
N ALA A 72 20.41 13.24 9.85
CA ALA A 72 19.04 13.57 9.49
C ALA A 72 18.98 14.97 8.83
N PRO A 73 18.27 15.14 7.70
CA PRO A 73 18.08 16.45 7.10
C PRO A 73 17.19 17.32 7.99
N ALA A 74 17.30 18.65 7.86
CA ALA A 74 16.48 19.59 8.62
C ALA A 74 14.97 19.53 8.25
N ALA A 75 14.65 18.99 7.08
CA ALA A 75 13.28 18.82 6.62
C ALA A 75 13.12 17.55 5.78
N PHE A 76 11.94 16.94 5.86
CA PHE A 76 11.49 15.93 4.91
C PHE A 76 10.86 16.64 3.72
N GLU A 77 11.43 16.43 2.54
CA GLU A 77 10.98 17.01 1.29
C GLU A 77 10.28 15.94 0.47
N ILE A 78 9.05 16.25 0.03
CA ILE A 78 8.24 15.34 -0.76
C ILE A 78 7.57 16.10 -1.92
N ARG A 79 7.56 15.46 -3.08
CA ARG A 79 6.87 15.92 -4.28
C ARG A 79 5.85 14.91 -4.76
N PHE A 80 4.71 15.42 -5.21
CA PHE A 80 3.60 14.64 -5.73
C PHE A 80 3.41 14.91 -7.23
N THR A 81 2.86 13.92 -7.93
CA THR A 81 2.57 13.99 -9.37
C THR A 81 1.40 14.94 -9.70
N GLN A 82 0.58 15.28 -8.71
CA GLN A 82 -0.56 16.19 -8.83
C GLN A 82 -0.73 17.05 -7.57
N GLY A 83 -1.56 18.10 -7.67
CA GLY A 83 -1.77 19.04 -6.58
C GLY A 83 -2.53 18.40 -5.43
N VAL A 84 -1.94 18.41 -4.23
CA VAL A 84 -2.56 17.85 -3.02
C VAL A 84 -2.54 18.87 -1.88
N ILE A 85 -3.36 18.64 -0.88
CA ILE A 85 -3.30 19.29 0.44
C ILE A 85 -2.67 18.29 1.39
N LEU A 86 -1.63 18.71 2.12
CA LEU A 86 -1.02 17.90 3.17
C LEU A 86 -1.72 18.24 4.50
N ASP A 87 -2.48 17.27 5.03
CA ASP A 87 -3.33 17.46 6.21
C ASP A 87 -2.56 17.23 7.51
N GLU A 88 -1.75 16.17 7.55
CA GLU A 88 -1.09 15.68 8.76
C GLU A 88 0.21 14.97 8.38
N ALA A 89 1.21 15.06 9.26
CA ALA A 89 2.42 14.25 9.18
C ALA A 89 2.94 13.94 10.58
N SER A 90 3.41 12.73 10.79
CA SER A 90 3.93 12.26 12.07
C SER A 90 5.14 11.37 11.87
N LEU A 91 6.00 11.33 12.88
CA LEU A 91 7.17 10.47 12.97
C LEU A 91 6.98 9.48 14.10
N GLN A 92 7.06 8.20 13.80
CA GLN A 92 7.03 7.14 14.79
C GLN A 92 8.44 6.60 15.02
N THR A 93 8.85 6.50 16.27
CA THR A 93 10.11 5.86 16.70
C THR A 93 9.94 4.35 16.81
N ASP A 94 11.05 3.61 16.79
CA ASP A 94 11.13 2.17 17.10
C ASP A 94 10.44 1.78 18.43
N SER A 95 10.53 2.66 19.43
CA SER A 95 9.89 2.51 20.73
C SER A 95 8.36 2.66 20.70
N GLY A 96 7.79 3.04 19.55
CA GLY A 96 6.37 3.30 19.36
C GLY A 96 5.93 4.72 19.74
N GLY A 97 6.85 5.58 20.17
CA GLY A 97 6.56 7.00 20.42
C GLY A 97 6.22 7.72 19.12
N ILE A 98 5.11 8.45 19.11
CA ILE A 98 4.64 9.27 17.98
C ILE A 98 4.98 10.73 18.24
N LEU A 99 5.62 11.36 17.26
CA LEU A 99 5.98 12.76 17.24
C LEU A 99 5.24 13.45 16.08
N GLU A 100 4.23 14.24 16.44
CA GLU A 100 3.49 15.04 15.46
C GLU A 100 4.38 16.12 14.86
N LEU A 101 4.41 16.19 13.52
CA LEU A 101 5.18 17.17 12.78
C LEU A 101 4.33 18.39 12.48
N THR A 102 4.97 19.56 12.55
CA THR A 102 4.29 20.79 12.17
C THR A 102 4.18 20.84 10.65
N VAL A 103 2.99 20.57 10.14
CA VAL A 103 2.67 20.74 8.73
C VAL A 103 2.07 22.12 8.51
N PRO A 104 2.64 22.96 7.62
CA PRO A 104 1.99 24.21 7.25
C PRO A 104 0.73 23.88 6.44
N THR A 105 -0.46 24.05 7.03
CA THR A 105 -1.73 23.82 6.32
C THR A 105 -1.85 24.81 5.16
N PRO A 106 -1.75 24.37 3.91
CA PRO A 106 -1.83 25.29 2.78
C PRO A 106 -3.30 25.61 2.49
N ALA A 107 -3.61 26.86 2.18
CA ALA A 107 -4.95 27.26 1.74
C ALA A 107 -5.32 26.72 0.34
N THR A 108 -4.33 26.21 -0.40
CA THR A 108 -4.45 25.72 -1.79
C THR A 108 -3.62 24.47 -1.98
N THR A 109 -3.91 23.69 -3.03
CA THR A 109 -3.08 22.54 -3.39
C THR A 109 -1.67 22.94 -3.79
N ARG A 110 -0.71 22.04 -3.54
CA ARG A 110 0.69 22.16 -3.94
C ARG A 110 1.22 20.82 -4.43
N LEU A 111 2.28 20.87 -5.23
CA LEU A 111 3.00 19.69 -5.71
C LEU A 111 4.16 19.30 -4.77
N ALA A 112 4.63 20.22 -3.93
CA ALA A 112 5.84 20.05 -3.14
C ALA A 112 5.65 20.55 -1.71
N PHE A 113 6.21 19.81 -0.76
CA PHE A 113 6.17 20.10 0.67
C PHE A 113 7.53 19.89 1.30
N ALA A 114 7.87 20.76 2.26
CA ALA A 114 9.01 20.63 3.14
C ALA A 114 8.49 20.63 4.57
N ILE A 115 8.58 19.48 5.24
CA ILE A 115 8.09 19.29 6.60
C ILE A 115 9.30 19.39 7.54
N PRO A 116 9.38 20.39 8.42
CA PRO A 116 10.52 20.55 9.32
C PRO A 116 10.63 19.33 10.24
N LEU A 117 11.84 18.76 10.31
CA LEU A 117 12.13 17.66 11.21
C LEU A 117 12.72 18.22 12.51
N PRO A 118 12.31 17.73 13.67
CA PRO A 118 12.97 18.03 14.93
C PRO A 118 14.35 17.37 14.97
N GLU A 119 15.16 17.70 15.99
CA GLU A 119 16.41 16.99 16.21
C GLU A 119 16.14 15.50 16.48
N LEU A 120 16.50 14.66 15.52
CA LEU A 120 16.37 13.22 15.59
C LEU A 120 17.62 12.62 16.21
N ARG A 121 17.43 11.71 17.17
CA ARG A 121 18.51 10.87 17.70
C ARG A 121 18.71 9.67 16.78
N ASP A 122 19.85 9.01 16.90
CA ASP A 122 20.09 7.73 16.23
C ASP A 122 18.99 6.73 16.58
N GLY A 123 18.42 6.09 15.55
CA GLY A 123 17.34 5.12 15.70
C GLY A 123 16.55 4.92 14.40
N ASP A 124 15.61 3.99 14.44
CA ASP A 124 14.69 3.73 13.33
C ASP A 124 13.44 4.61 13.45
N TYR A 125 13.01 5.13 12.31
CA TYR A 125 11.87 6.02 12.22
C TYR A 125 10.95 5.64 11.07
N VAL A 126 9.65 5.83 11.28
CA VAL A 126 8.62 5.72 10.24
C VAL A 126 7.93 7.07 10.14
N ILE A 127 8.08 7.73 9.00
CA ILE A 127 7.33 8.94 8.68
C ILE A 127 6.00 8.55 8.01
N SER A 128 4.91 9.05 8.55
CA SER A 128 3.55 8.87 8.03
C SER A 128 2.95 10.22 7.69
N TRP A 129 2.14 10.29 6.64
CA TRP A 129 1.45 11.51 6.26
C TRP A 129 0.07 11.23 5.67
N ARG A 130 -0.78 12.25 5.72
CA ARG A 130 -2.11 12.22 5.11
C ARG A 130 -2.24 13.36 4.13
N ILE A 131 -2.79 13.04 2.96
CA ILE A 131 -3.08 14.00 1.91
C ILE A 131 -4.55 13.92 1.51
N THR A 132 -5.08 15.06 1.11
CA THR A 132 -6.37 15.19 0.45
C THR A 132 -6.16 15.71 -0.96
N ILE A 133 -6.80 15.06 -1.93
CA ILE A 133 -6.82 15.47 -3.33
C ILE A 133 -8.21 16.09 -3.56
N PRO A 134 -8.29 17.40 -3.86
CA PRO A 134 -9.58 18.05 -4.08
C PRO A 134 -10.19 17.74 -5.46
#